data_AF-A0A3C0K898-F1
#
_entry.id   AF-A0A3C0K898-F1
#
_cell.length_a   1.000
_cell.length_b   1.000
_cell.length_c   1.000
_cell.angle_alpha   90.00
_cell.angle_beta   90.00
_cell.angle_gamma   90.00
#
_symmetry.space_group_name_H-M   'P 1'
#
loop_
_entity.id
_entity.type
_entity.pdbx_description
1 polymer ?
#
loop_
_entity_poly.entity_id
_entity_poly.type
_entity_poly.pdbx_seq_one_letter_code
_entity_poly.pdbx_strand_id
1 'polypeptide(L)'
;PNPTAKAGGDGTTNHDNENNLAKFKNADVIGHPAGLVFSQFASASGYTCEGAGTAFMPYLLSTLDTIAWRYNIPEAFYPEALIPGRREIGTRTGLNLWGNVYPRGGFLHQTDDHKSGAVVAQRAGDIVTRRNQIHVYQPLLANARDGYWPAGALMETDASTGKWQELTPTLSNSCVVFPHSRTRVQAQQGDYAWALWRP
;
A
#
# COMPACT_ATOMS: atom_id res chain seq x y z
N PRO A 1 19.64 -0.24 -17.36
CA PRO A 1 19.66 -0.74 -15.97
C PRO A 1 19.67 0.45 -14.98
N ASN A 2 18.81 0.46 -13.96
CA ASN A 2 18.81 1.50 -12.94
C ASN A 2 19.87 1.17 -11.86
N PRO A 3 21.01 1.90 -11.77
CA PRO A 3 22.10 1.56 -10.84
C PRO A 3 21.74 1.79 -9.36
N THR A 4 20.67 2.53 -9.07
CA THR A 4 20.24 2.79 -7.69
C THR A 4 19.24 1.76 -7.17
N ALA A 5 18.71 0.89 -8.04
CA ALA A 5 17.76 -0.14 -7.65
C ALA A 5 18.42 -1.18 -6.74
N LYS A 6 17.87 -1.36 -5.54
CA LYS A 6 18.31 -2.34 -4.55
C LYS A 6 17.15 -3.23 -4.13
N ALA A 7 17.47 -4.47 -3.78
CA ALA A 7 16.48 -5.43 -3.29
C ALA A 7 15.93 -5.05 -1.91
N GLY A 8 14.81 -5.70 -1.57
CA GLY A 8 14.28 -5.80 -0.21
C GLY A 8 15.27 -6.47 0.75
N GLY A 9 15.00 -6.40 2.04
CA GLY A 9 15.75 -7.22 2.99
C GLY A 9 15.46 -6.96 4.45
N ASP A 10 16.02 -7.84 5.26
CA ASP A 10 16.05 -7.78 6.71
C ASP A 10 17.34 -7.08 7.19
N GLY A 11 17.29 -6.41 8.34
CA GLY A 11 18.43 -5.70 8.92
C GLY A 11 19.42 -6.59 9.66
N THR A 12 19.19 -7.90 9.66
CA THR A 12 19.98 -8.91 10.36
C THR A 12 20.42 -10.00 9.38
N THR A 13 21.30 -10.90 9.82
CA THR A 13 21.71 -12.07 9.04
C THR A 13 20.67 -13.19 9.04
N ASN A 14 19.47 -12.96 9.62
CA ASN A 14 18.37 -13.93 9.73
C ASN A 14 18.78 -15.24 10.43
N HIS A 15 19.52 -15.11 11.53
CA HIS A 15 19.81 -16.23 12.41
C HIS A 15 18.57 -16.59 13.25
N ASP A 16 18.28 -17.88 13.46
CA ASP A 16 17.02 -18.35 14.08
C ASP A 16 16.75 -17.80 15.50
N ASN A 17 17.80 -17.33 16.18
CA ASN A 17 17.72 -16.74 17.52
C ASN A 17 17.66 -15.20 17.52
N GLU A 18 17.49 -14.57 16.36
CA GLU A 18 17.47 -13.12 16.20
C GLU A 18 16.12 -12.64 15.66
N ASN A 19 15.47 -11.74 16.40
CA ASN A 19 14.28 -11.06 15.90
C ASN A 19 14.72 -9.93 14.95
N ASN A 20 14.48 -10.08 13.66
CA ASN A 20 14.67 -8.96 12.76
C ASN A 20 13.53 -7.94 12.92
N LEU A 21 13.87 -6.81 13.53
CA LEU A 21 12.94 -5.70 13.66
C LEU A 21 13.01 -4.74 12.48
N ALA A 22 14.19 -4.54 11.87
CA ALA A 22 14.39 -3.56 10.81
C ALA A 22 14.14 -4.21 9.45
N LYS A 23 13.07 -3.79 8.77
CA LYS A 23 12.68 -4.34 7.48
C LYS A 23 12.73 -3.27 6.40
N PHE A 24 13.09 -3.68 5.20
CA PHE A 24 12.96 -2.88 3.99
C PHE A 24 12.18 -3.66 2.93
N LYS A 25 11.05 -3.11 2.48
CA LYS A 25 10.27 -3.70 1.38
C LYS A 25 10.18 -2.73 0.21
N ASN A 26 10.36 -3.29 -0.99
CA ASN A 26 9.97 -2.63 -2.23
C ASN A 26 8.47 -2.81 -2.44
N ALA A 27 7.85 -1.90 -3.19
CA ALA A 27 6.44 -1.96 -3.52
C ALA A 27 6.20 -1.49 -4.94
N ASP A 28 5.37 -2.24 -5.65
CA ASP A 28 4.93 -1.92 -6.99
C ASP A 28 3.40 -1.86 -6.99
N VAL A 29 2.85 -0.81 -7.58
CA VAL A 29 1.41 -0.62 -7.74
C VAL A 29 1.09 -0.73 -9.22
N ILE A 30 0.34 -1.75 -9.59
CA ILE A 30 0.00 -2.06 -10.98
C ILE A 30 -1.52 -2.12 -11.12
N GLY A 31 -2.04 -1.55 -12.20
CA GLY A 31 -3.48 -1.58 -12.47
C GLY A 31 -4.02 -3.00 -12.59
N HIS A 32 -5.06 -3.30 -11.81
CA HIS A 32 -5.60 -4.64 -11.70
C HIS A 32 -6.38 -5.05 -12.96
N PRO A 33 -6.08 -6.20 -13.59
CA PRO A 33 -6.73 -6.60 -14.85
C PRO A 33 -8.22 -6.90 -14.69
N ALA A 34 -8.66 -7.35 -13.51
CA ALA A 34 -10.09 -7.52 -13.24
C ALA A 34 -10.88 -6.21 -13.26
N GLY A 35 -10.23 -5.03 -13.28
CA GLY A 35 -10.93 -3.76 -13.50
C GLY A 35 -11.68 -3.73 -14.84
N LEU A 36 -11.10 -4.34 -15.89
CA LEU A 36 -11.75 -4.45 -17.20
C LEU A 36 -12.94 -5.41 -17.19
N VAL A 37 -12.80 -6.55 -16.52
CA VAL A 37 -13.87 -7.56 -16.42
C VAL A 37 -15.00 -7.03 -15.52
N PHE A 38 -14.65 -6.37 -14.42
CA PHE A 38 -15.61 -5.75 -13.53
C PHE A 38 -16.34 -4.61 -14.22
N SER A 39 -15.67 -3.70 -14.93
CA SER A 39 -16.34 -2.62 -15.66
C SER A 39 -17.26 -3.15 -16.76
N GLN A 40 -16.88 -4.22 -17.47
CA GLN A 40 -17.74 -4.89 -18.46
C GLN A 40 -18.98 -5.53 -17.82
N PHE A 41 -18.82 -6.24 -16.70
CA PHE A 41 -19.95 -6.84 -15.98
C PHE A 41 -20.85 -5.79 -15.33
N ALA A 42 -20.25 -4.78 -14.70
CA ALA A 42 -20.91 -3.72 -13.95
C ALA A 42 -21.68 -2.78 -14.91
N SER A 43 -21.11 -2.45 -16.07
CA SER A 43 -21.77 -1.60 -17.08
C SER A 43 -23.06 -2.19 -17.64
N ALA A 44 -23.24 -3.52 -17.58
CA ALA A 44 -24.51 -4.18 -17.93
C ALA A 44 -25.68 -3.77 -17.01
N SER A 45 -25.39 -3.25 -15.80
CA SER A 45 -26.40 -2.74 -14.87
C SER A 45 -26.75 -1.26 -15.09
N GLY A 46 -25.97 -0.53 -15.91
CA GLY A 46 -26.23 0.88 -16.25
C GLY A 46 -25.92 1.92 -15.15
N TYR A 47 -25.55 1.50 -13.94
CA TYR A 47 -25.33 2.39 -12.79
C TYR A 47 -23.88 2.40 -12.27
N THR A 48 -22.90 2.11 -13.13
CA THR A 48 -21.52 1.85 -12.67
C THR A 48 -20.53 2.73 -13.40
N CYS A 49 -19.68 3.37 -12.61
CA CYS A 49 -18.62 4.24 -13.06
C CYS A 49 -17.39 3.42 -13.53
N GLU A 50 -16.69 3.91 -14.54
CA GLU A 50 -15.41 3.32 -14.96
C GLU A 50 -14.36 3.48 -13.85
N GLY A 51 -13.60 2.42 -13.58
CA GLY A 51 -12.49 2.48 -12.62
C GLY A 51 -11.40 3.45 -13.09
N ALA A 52 -10.70 4.09 -12.15
CA ALA A 52 -9.62 5.03 -12.47
C ALA A 52 -8.32 4.36 -13.00
N GLY A 53 -8.25 3.02 -12.96
CA GLY A 53 -7.05 2.25 -13.25
C GLY A 53 -7.05 1.57 -14.62
N THR A 54 -5.96 1.70 -15.36
CA THR A 54 -5.69 0.97 -16.60
C THR A 54 -5.01 -0.36 -16.27
N ALA A 55 -5.56 -1.46 -16.78
CA ALA A 55 -5.00 -2.79 -16.54
C ALA A 55 -3.52 -2.89 -16.93
N PHE A 56 -2.73 -3.54 -16.06
CA PHE A 56 -1.29 -3.77 -16.22
C PHE A 56 -0.41 -2.50 -16.28
N MET A 57 -0.98 -1.31 -16.06
CA MET A 57 -0.20 -0.07 -16.03
C MET A 57 0.51 0.10 -14.67
N PRO A 58 1.85 0.27 -14.63
CA PRO A 58 2.56 0.56 -13.38
C PRO A 58 2.37 2.01 -12.91
N TYR A 59 1.66 2.19 -11.81
CA TYR A 59 1.44 3.51 -11.17
C TYR A 59 2.57 3.91 -10.22
N LEU A 60 3.22 2.94 -9.58
CA LEU A 60 4.38 3.15 -8.73
C LEU A 60 5.30 1.95 -8.89
N LEU A 61 6.60 2.20 -9.08
CA LEU A 61 7.64 1.18 -8.98
C LEU A 61 8.69 1.73 -8.02
N SER A 62 8.75 1.18 -6.80
CA SER A 62 9.59 1.78 -5.75
C SER A 62 11.09 1.80 -6.07
N THR A 63 11.52 0.91 -6.97
CA THR A 63 12.90 0.84 -7.44
C THR A 63 13.29 2.02 -8.33
N LEU A 64 12.31 2.71 -8.95
CA LEU A 64 12.53 3.94 -9.72
C LEU A 64 12.47 5.19 -8.82
N ASP A 65 11.77 5.11 -7.70
CA ASP A 65 11.59 6.21 -6.75
C ASP A 65 12.66 6.23 -5.64
N THR A 66 13.93 6.31 -6.04
CA THR A 66 15.05 6.09 -5.09
C THR A 66 15.06 7.08 -3.93
N ILE A 67 14.88 8.39 -4.17
CA ILE A 67 15.09 9.39 -3.12
C ILE A 67 13.99 9.32 -2.06
N ALA A 68 12.73 9.34 -2.47
CA ALA A 68 11.61 9.31 -1.56
C ALA A 68 11.38 7.92 -0.96
N TRP A 69 11.44 6.84 -1.76
CA TRP A 69 11.17 5.50 -1.25
C TRP A 69 12.33 4.90 -0.45
N ARG A 70 13.56 4.98 -0.97
CA ARG A 70 14.73 4.33 -0.34
C ARG A 70 15.30 5.17 0.79
N TYR A 71 15.33 6.50 0.66
CA TYR A 71 15.94 7.36 1.67
C TYR A 71 14.93 8.11 2.55
N ASN A 72 13.62 7.97 2.29
CA ASN A 72 12.57 8.71 3.00
C ASN A 72 12.72 10.23 2.90
N ILE A 73 13.36 10.77 1.85
CA ILE A 73 13.54 12.21 1.69
C ILE A 73 12.61 12.70 0.57
N PRO A 74 11.77 13.73 0.79
CA PRO A 74 11.65 14.55 2.01
C PRO A 74 10.64 14.03 3.03
N GLU A 75 10.05 12.85 2.81
CA GLU A 75 8.96 12.27 3.62
C GLU A 75 9.22 12.26 5.14
N ALA A 76 10.47 12.07 5.56
CA ALA A 76 10.88 12.03 6.97
C ALA A 76 10.72 13.38 7.69
N PHE A 77 10.58 14.47 6.96
CA PHE A 77 10.41 15.82 7.50
C PHE A 77 8.94 16.24 7.60
N TYR A 78 8.00 15.41 7.13
CA TYR A 78 6.57 15.70 7.29
C TYR A 78 6.15 15.60 8.76
N PRO A 79 5.25 16.47 9.25
CA PRO A 79 4.73 16.39 10.62
C PRO A 79 4.17 15.02 11.00
N GLU A 80 3.55 14.33 10.04
CA GLU A 80 3.03 12.97 10.17
C GLU A 80 4.10 11.91 10.45
N ALA A 81 5.35 12.14 10.02
CA ALA A 81 6.49 11.27 10.32
C ALA A 81 7.09 11.52 11.71
N LEU A 82 6.91 12.73 12.26
CA LEU A 82 7.57 13.19 13.48
C LEU A 82 6.67 13.16 14.71
N ILE A 83 5.34 13.21 14.53
CA ILE A 83 4.36 13.28 15.61
C ILE A 83 3.70 11.90 15.77
N PRO A 84 3.96 11.17 16.87
CA PRO A 84 3.31 9.90 17.15
C PRO A 84 1.78 10.00 17.16
N GLY A 85 1.10 8.95 16.71
CA GLY A 85 -0.36 8.90 16.64
C GLY A 85 -0.98 9.63 15.44
N ARG A 86 -0.18 10.29 14.59
CA ARG A 86 -0.64 10.79 13.30
C ARG A 86 -0.38 9.77 12.20
N ARG A 87 -1.37 9.57 11.34
CA ARG A 87 -1.29 8.69 10.15
C ARG A 87 -0.69 7.33 10.49
N GLU A 88 -1.28 6.64 11.46
CA GLU A 88 -0.88 5.30 11.90
C GLU A 88 -1.94 4.27 11.48
N ILE A 89 -1.48 3.08 11.09
CA ILE A 89 -2.34 1.93 10.83
C ILE A 89 -2.60 1.25 12.18
N GLY A 90 -3.77 1.54 12.73
CA GLY A 90 -4.15 1.12 14.07
C GLY A 90 -3.80 2.16 15.13
N THR A 91 -3.91 1.77 16.39
CA THR A 91 -3.72 2.67 17.52
C THR A 91 -2.91 2.00 18.62
N ARG A 92 -2.13 2.82 19.35
CA ARG A 92 -1.38 2.34 20.52
C ARG A 92 -2.32 1.97 21.67
N THR A 93 -3.35 2.77 21.92
CA THR A 93 -4.34 2.55 23.00
C THR A 93 -5.20 1.32 22.73
N GLY A 94 -5.50 1.02 21.46
CA GLY A 94 -6.20 -0.21 21.06
C GLY A 94 -5.29 -1.43 20.93
N LEU A 95 -3.99 -1.33 21.28
CA LEU A 95 -2.99 -2.40 21.21
C LEU A 95 -2.93 -3.11 19.84
N ASN A 96 -3.26 -2.38 18.76
CA ASN A 96 -3.37 -2.92 17.40
C ASN A 96 -2.58 -2.12 16.37
N LEU A 97 -1.58 -1.35 16.82
CA LEU A 97 -0.68 -0.59 15.95
C LEU A 97 0.17 -1.54 15.07
N TRP A 98 0.06 -1.40 13.76
CA TRP A 98 0.85 -2.14 12.77
C TRP A 98 2.06 -1.33 12.30
N GLY A 99 1.91 -0.02 12.18
CA GLY A 99 2.98 0.88 11.77
C GLY A 99 2.46 2.25 11.34
N ASN A 100 3.39 3.15 11.06
CA ASN A 100 3.16 4.51 10.58
C ASN A 100 3.07 4.55 9.04
N VAL A 101 2.20 5.39 8.49
CA VAL A 101 2.15 5.66 7.04
C VAL A 101 3.32 6.54 6.62
N TYR A 102 3.69 7.56 7.42
CA TYR A 102 4.79 8.48 7.07
C TYR A 102 6.05 8.17 7.89
N PRO A 103 7.25 8.14 7.29
CA PRO A 103 7.51 8.42 5.88
C PRO A 103 7.03 7.29 4.95
N ARG A 104 6.53 7.66 3.77
CA ARG A 104 6.01 6.68 2.79
C ARG A 104 7.12 6.05 1.95
N GLY A 105 8.10 5.45 2.62
CA GLY A 105 9.14 4.65 2.00
C GLY A 105 9.12 3.19 2.44
N GLY A 106 10.16 2.46 2.04
CA GLY A 106 10.23 1.01 2.26
C GLY A 106 10.67 0.57 3.67
N PHE A 107 11.22 1.48 4.47
CA PHE A 107 11.75 1.17 5.80
C PHE A 107 10.69 1.18 6.89
N LEU A 108 10.69 0.15 7.74
CA LEU A 108 9.83 0.07 8.91
C LEU A 108 10.42 -0.84 9.98
N HIS A 109 9.96 -0.64 11.22
CA HIS A 109 10.38 -1.42 12.37
C HIS A 109 9.22 -2.28 12.87
N GLN A 110 9.23 -3.57 12.53
CA GLN A 110 8.12 -4.48 12.79
C GLN A 110 8.61 -5.93 12.77
N THR A 111 8.26 -6.71 13.80
CA THR A 111 8.62 -8.14 13.90
C THR A 111 7.78 -9.00 12.96
N ASP A 112 6.50 -8.66 12.77
CA ASP A 112 5.56 -9.41 11.94
C ASP A 112 5.69 -8.99 10.47
N ASP A 113 6.15 -9.91 9.62
CA ASP A 113 6.48 -9.59 8.23
C ASP A 113 5.23 -9.31 7.39
N HIS A 114 4.10 -9.96 7.70
CA HIS A 114 2.78 -9.66 7.10
C HIS A 114 2.33 -8.24 7.42
N LYS A 115 2.40 -7.82 8.69
CA LYS A 115 2.11 -6.42 9.06
C LYS A 115 3.03 -5.46 8.31
N SER A 116 4.28 -5.85 8.14
CA SER A 116 5.25 -5.03 7.43
C SER A 116 4.88 -4.84 5.96
N GLY A 117 4.51 -5.92 5.28
CA GLY A 117 4.01 -5.86 3.91
C GLY A 117 2.74 -5.03 3.79
N ALA A 118 1.79 -5.20 4.73
CA ALA A 118 0.53 -4.47 4.72
C ALA A 118 0.71 -2.95 4.92
N VAL A 119 1.61 -2.54 5.83
CA VAL A 119 1.96 -1.12 6.02
C VAL A 119 2.56 -0.54 4.74
N VAL A 120 3.46 -1.28 4.09
CA VAL A 120 4.12 -0.84 2.86
C VAL A 120 3.13 -0.78 1.68
N ALA A 121 2.20 -1.73 1.59
CA ALA A 121 1.10 -1.68 0.61
C ALA A 121 0.20 -0.45 0.84
N GLN A 122 -0.14 -0.15 2.10
CA GLN A 122 -0.89 1.05 2.45
C GLN A 122 -0.13 2.33 2.05
N ARG A 123 1.18 2.41 2.30
CA ARG A 123 2.03 3.55 1.88
C ARG A 123 2.03 3.75 0.37
N ALA A 124 2.22 2.68 -0.39
CA ALA A 124 2.19 2.73 -1.85
C ALA A 124 0.81 3.18 -2.38
N GLY A 125 -0.27 2.62 -1.82
CA GLY A 125 -1.65 3.03 -2.11
C GLY A 125 -1.92 4.50 -1.75
N ASP A 126 -1.38 4.98 -0.63
CA ASP A 126 -1.48 6.37 -0.17
C ASP A 126 -0.88 7.36 -1.17
N ILE A 127 0.29 7.02 -1.74
CA ILE A 127 0.98 7.83 -2.75
C ILE A 127 0.14 7.90 -4.03
N VAL A 128 -0.22 6.76 -4.61
CA VAL A 128 -0.88 6.75 -5.94
C VAL A 128 -2.29 7.33 -5.92
N THR A 129 -2.95 7.33 -4.75
CA THR A 129 -4.31 7.88 -4.59
C THR A 129 -4.30 9.36 -4.19
N ARG A 130 -3.18 10.06 -4.36
CA ARG A 130 -3.05 11.50 -4.16
C ARG A 130 -2.39 12.14 -5.36
N ARG A 131 -2.60 13.45 -5.54
CA ARG A 131 -1.89 14.27 -6.54
C ARG A 131 -0.72 14.97 -5.88
N ASN A 132 0.29 15.37 -6.67
CA ASN A 132 1.40 16.23 -6.24
C ASN A 132 2.24 15.70 -5.06
N GLN A 133 2.34 14.37 -4.92
CA GLN A 133 3.27 13.76 -3.96
C GLN A 133 4.71 13.84 -4.48
N ILE A 134 5.69 13.98 -3.58
CA ILE A 134 7.12 14.07 -3.92
C ILE A 134 7.67 12.64 -4.09
N HIS A 135 7.20 11.95 -5.14
CA HIS A 135 7.57 10.59 -5.51
C HIS A 135 7.62 10.47 -7.05
N VAL A 136 8.32 9.46 -7.56
CA VAL A 136 8.24 9.06 -8.98
C VAL A 136 7.06 8.08 -9.15
N TYR A 137 5.90 8.60 -9.55
CA TYR A 137 4.66 7.82 -9.67
C TYR A 137 3.71 8.44 -10.70
N GLN A 138 2.67 7.69 -11.07
CA GLN A 138 1.51 8.18 -11.79
C GLN A 138 0.29 8.20 -10.84
N PRO A 139 -0.47 9.30 -10.77
CA PRO A 139 -1.69 9.33 -9.95
C PRO A 139 -2.77 8.38 -10.49
N LEU A 140 -3.22 7.46 -9.63
CA LEU A 140 -4.38 6.60 -9.84
C LEU A 140 -5.66 7.34 -9.40
N LEU A 141 -5.92 8.48 -10.02
CA LEU A 141 -7.09 9.32 -9.72
C LEU A 141 -7.74 9.80 -11.00
N ALA A 142 -9.04 9.51 -11.13
CA ALA A 142 -9.87 10.09 -12.16
C ALA A 142 -10.37 11.49 -11.74
N ASN A 143 -10.81 12.28 -12.72
CA ASN A 143 -11.38 13.60 -12.47
C ASN A 143 -12.90 13.49 -12.33
N ALA A 144 -13.45 14.18 -11.33
CA ALA A 144 -14.90 14.27 -11.16
C ALA A 144 -15.52 14.98 -12.38
N ARG A 145 -16.69 14.50 -12.78
CA ARG A 145 -17.55 15.09 -13.81
C ARG A 145 -18.99 14.76 -13.47
N ASP A 146 -19.94 15.43 -14.10
CA ASP A 146 -21.36 15.18 -13.83
C ASP A 146 -21.69 13.68 -14.00
N GLY A 147 -22.26 13.08 -12.95
CA GLY A 147 -22.57 11.65 -12.89
C GLY A 147 -21.38 10.73 -12.54
N TYR A 148 -20.19 11.26 -12.25
CA TYR A 148 -18.99 10.50 -11.89
C TYR A 148 -18.26 11.12 -10.70
N TRP A 149 -18.34 10.44 -9.56
CA TRP A 149 -17.69 10.84 -8.30
C TRP A 149 -16.56 9.86 -7.96
N PRO A 150 -15.31 10.14 -8.37
CA PRO A 150 -14.21 9.24 -8.10
C PRO A 150 -13.87 9.19 -6.62
N ALA A 151 -13.38 8.04 -6.16
CA ALA A 151 -12.87 7.90 -4.80
C ALA A 151 -11.76 8.92 -4.50
N GLY A 152 -11.77 9.48 -3.29
CA GLY A 152 -10.79 10.46 -2.82
C GLY A 152 -9.42 9.85 -2.50
N ALA A 153 -8.73 10.40 -1.50
CA ALA A 153 -7.47 9.82 -1.04
C ALA A 153 -7.69 8.51 -0.26
N LEU A 154 -6.77 7.54 -0.36
CA LEU A 154 -6.81 6.37 0.52
C LEU A 154 -6.50 6.79 1.96
N MET A 155 -7.33 6.38 2.90
CA MET A 155 -7.12 6.60 4.33
C MET A 155 -7.01 5.25 5.04
N GLU A 156 -5.98 5.12 5.88
CA GLU A 156 -5.80 3.97 6.74
C GLU A 156 -7.00 3.76 7.67
N THR A 157 -7.35 2.51 7.96
CA THR A 157 -8.51 2.13 8.81
C THR A 157 -9.90 2.53 8.27
N ASP A 158 -10.00 3.32 7.20
CA ASP A 158 -11.28 3.80 6.66
C ASP A 158 -11.74 3.00 5.43
N ALA A 159 -12.70 2.12 5.69
CA ALA A 159 -13.30 1.23 4.70
C ALA A 159 -14.11 1.97 3.61
N SER A 160 -14.47 3.24 3.83
CA SER A 160 -15.14 4.06 2.83
C SER A 160 -14.17 4.57 1.76
N THR A 161 -12.86 4.63 2.06
CA THR A 161 -11.87 5.09 1.08
C THR A 161 -11.26 3.94 0.29
N GLY A 162 -11.15 2.76 0.87
CA GLY A 162 -10.68 1.57 0.17
C GLY A 162 -10.58 0.35 1.06
N LYS A 163 -10.51 -0.83 0.44
CA LYS A 163 -10.36 -2.11 1.13
C LYS A 163 -9.34 -2.98 0.41
N TRP A 164 -8.61 -3.77 1.17
CA TRP A 164 -7.56 -4.67 0.70
C TRP A 164 -8.06 -6.10 0.67
N GLN A 165 -7.84 -6.79 -0.45
CA GLN A 165 -8.02 -8.23 -0.57
C GLN A 165 -6.63 -8.88 -0.66
N GLU A 166 -6.32 -9.77 0.27
CA GLU A 166 -5.07 -10.53 0.21
C GLU A 166 -5.09 -11.54 -0.94
N LEU A 167 -4.02 -11.55 -1.73
CA LEU A 167 -3.80 -12.47 -2.85
C LEU A 167 -2.71 -13.50 -2.51
N THR A 168 -1.63 -13.04 -1.87
CA THR A 168 -0.46 -13.84 -1.46
C THR A 168 -0.11 -13.47 -0.01
N PRO A 169 0.25 -14.41 0.88
CA PRO A 169 0.51 -15.84 0.61
C PRO A 169 -0.73 -16.72 0.49
N THR A 170 -1.88 -16.26 0.98
CA THR A 170 -3.14 -17.01 0.89
C THR A 170 -4.24 -16.14 0.33
N LEU A 171 -4.87 -16.59 -0.77
CA LEU A 171 -5.97 -15.88 -1.38
C LEU A 171 -7.15 -15.75 -0.40
N SER A 172 -7.54 -14.51 -0.11
CA SER A 172 -8.73 -14.19 0.68
C SER A 172 -9.93 -13.94 -0.24
N ASN A 173 -11.07 -14.54 0.09
CA ASN A 173 -12.36 -14.28 -0.59
C ASN A 173 -13.10 -13.06 -0.04
N SER A 174 -12.48 -12.26 0.83
CA SER A 174 -13.09 -11.06 1.37
C SER A 174 -12.07 -9.94 1.59
N CYS A 175 -12.57 -8.71 1.58
CA CYS A 175 -11.76 -7.51 1.74
C CYS A 175 -11.73 -7.04 3.20
N VAL A 176 -10.65 -6.36 3.58
CA VAL A 176 -10.42 -5.82 4.92
C VAL A 176 -9.83 -4.42 4.85
N VAL A 177 -9.86 -3.71 5.97
CA VAL A 177 -8.96 -2.58 6.20
C VAL A 177 -7.87 -3.01 7.17
N PHE A 178 -6.71 -2.35 7.11
CA PHE A 178 -5.68 -2.52 8.11
C PHE A 178 -5.91 -1.51 9.25
N PRO A 179 -5.71 -1.90 10.51
CA PRO A 179 -5.39 -3.24 10.99
C PRO A 179 -6.63 -4.14 11.10
N HIS A 180 -6.42 -5.47 11.11
CA HIS A 180 -7.49 -6.45 11.38
C HIS A 180 -7.03 -7.60 12.29
N SER A 181 -7.98 -8.38 12.81
CA SER A 181 -7.73 -9.51 13.72
C SER A 181 -7.65 -10.89 13.05
N ARG A 182 -7.81 -10.97 11.72
CA ARG A 182 -7.69 -12.24 10.98
C ARG A 182 -6.29 -12.84 11.10
N THR A 183 -6.20 -14.16 10.95
CA THR A 183 -4.94 -14.91 10.88
C THR A 183 -4.05 -14.33 9.78
N ARG A 184 -2.77 -14.09 10.11
CA ARG A 184 -1.76 -13.50 9.22
C ARG A 184 -0.75 -14.56 8.84
N VAL A 185 -0.96 -15.24 7.72
CA VAL A 185 -0.01 -16.21 7.18
C VAL A 185 1.23 -15.45 6.70
N GLN A 186 2.43 -15.92 7.06
CA GLN A 186 3.68 -15.30 6.65
C GLN A 186 4.10 -15.85 5.28
N ALA A 187 4.50 -14.97 4.37
CA ALA A 187 5.02 -15.38 3.07
C ALA A 187 6.44 -15.94 3.23
N GLN A 188 6.75 -17.07 2.58
CA GLN A 188 8.05 -17.72 2.71
C GLN A 188 9.21 -16.86 2.18
N GLN A 189 8.96 -16.06 1.15
CA GLN A 189 9.95 -15.16 0.55
C GLN A 189 9.68 -13.68 0.88
N GLY A 190 8.75 -13.42 1.81
CA GLY A 190 8.32 -12.05 2.17
C GLY A 190 7.58 -11.31 1.05
N ASP A 191 7.13 -12.04 0.03
CA ASP A 191 6.39 -11.60 -1.14
C ASP A 191 4.88 -11.58 -0.85
N TYR A 192 4.36 -10.39 -0.54
CA TYR A 192 2.93 -10.21 -0.32
C TYR A 192 2.29 -9.44 -1.46
N ALA A 193 1.04 -9.77 -1.74
CA ALA A 193 0.25 -9.09 -2.75
C ALA A 193 -1.17 -8.85 -2.22
N TRP A 194 -1.67 -7.64 -2.45
CA TRP A 194 -3.05 -7.26 -2.16
C TRP A 194 -3.68 -6.55 -3.36
N ALA A 195 -4.95 -6.83 -3.62
CA ALA A 195 -5.78 -6.02 -4.49
C ALA A 195 -6.43 -4.89 -3.67
N LEU A 196 -6.32 -3.65 -4.16
CA LEU A 196 -6.99 -2.49 -3.57
C LEU A 196 -8.31 -2.23 -4.28
N TRP A 197 -9.40 -2.37 -3.55
CA TRP A 197 -10.75 -2.06 -4.00
C TRP A 197 -11.17 -0.68 -3.51
N ARG A 198 -11.72 0.13 -4.41
CA ARG A 198 -12.11 1.53 -4.20
C ARG A 198 -13.60 1.70 -4.50
N PRO A 199 -14.32 2.57 -3.76
CA PRO A 199 -15.72 2.88 -4.05
C PRO A 199 -15.89 3.65 -5.37
#